data_AF-A0A5C7RCY0-F1
#
_entry.id   AF-A0A5C7RCY0-F1
#
_cell.length_a   1.000
_cell.length_b   1.000
_cell.length_c   1.000
_cell.angle_alpha   90.00
_cell.angle_beta   90.00
_cell.angle_gamma   90.00
#
_symmetry.space_group_name_H-M   'P 1'
#
loop_
_entity.id
_entity.type
_entity.pdbx_description
1 polymer ?
#
loop_
_entity_poly.entity_id
_entity_poly.type
_entity_poly.pdbx_seq_one_letter_code
_entity_poly.pdbx_strand_id
1 'polypeptide(L)'
;MYTQCSHCRAVFRVTMKELTAAQGLLRCGECDTIFDAMKALSTTLPDERLGNMGNGRDLPGEARIHTLPLNTLAENSSSSSLKTGKNSSLSRRSSKSRKFLYLSLLALCLLLLIQLLYSYRTKLLEHPSTRELTQMVCEWTACGLEQVRHLDQIKLLSHTVYTHPNTPNVLIINTSIQNNASNPQAYPILEVSFLNQKSEMVALRRFTPEEYLNKEQQGQFMPPKIPQEVSLNIEDPGKDAVRFQLRFL
;
A
#
# COMPACT_ATOMS: atom_id res chain seq x y z
N MET A 1 -20.64 -15.10 4.63
CA MET A 1 -21.58 -14.83 3.53
C MET A 1 -21.08 -13.57 2.82
N TYR A 2 -21.48 -13.35 1.59
CA TYR A 2 -21.06 -12.19 0.80
C TYR A 2 -22.30 -11.41 0.37
N THR A 3 -22.18 -10.09 0.27
CA THR A 3 -23.23 -9.25 -0.31
C THR A 3 -22.60 -8.24 -1.26
N GLN A 4 -23.36 -7.83 -2.27
CA GLN A 4 -22.94 -6.82 -3.22
C GLN A 4 -23.69 -5.50 -3.00
N CYS A 5 -22.99 -4.37 -3.09
CA CYS A 5 -23.63 -3.05 -3.05
C CYS A 5 -24.41 -2.78 -4.36
N SER A 6 -25.66 -2.32 -4.25
CA SER A 6 -26.50 -1.98 -5.40
C SER A 6 -26.03 -0.75 -6.19
N HIS A 7 -25.16 0.09 -5.62
CA HIS A 7 -24.68 1.32 -6.23
C HIS A 7 -23.34 1.15 -6.95
N CYS A 8 -22.33 0.59 -6.29
CA CYS A 8 -20.97 0.44 -6.83
C CYS A 8 -20.56 -0.99 -7.15
N ARG A 9 -21.41 -1.99 -6.89
CA ARG A 9 -21.13 -3.43 -7.11
C ARG A 9 -19.95 -4.01 -6.33
N ALA A 10 -19.41 -3.29 -5.35
CA ALA A 10 -18.40 -3.83 -4.44
C ALA A 10 -18.96 -5.00 -3.62
N VAL A 11 -18.16 -6.06 -3.48
CA VAL A 11 -18.52 -7.30 -2.76
C VAL A 11 -17.87 -7.29 -1.39
N PHE A 12 -18.67 -7.50 -0.35
CA PHE A 12 -18.22 -7.49 1.03
C PHE A 12 -18.53 -8.82 1.70
N ARG A 13 -17.62 -9.28 2.56
CA ARG A 13 -17.90 -10.40 3.46
C ARG A 13 -18.67 -9.88 4.67
N VAL A 14 -19.85 -10.48 4.90
CA VAL A 14 -20.73 -10.14 6.02
C VAL A 14 -21.01 -11.38 6.87
N THR A 15 -21.21 -11.13 8.17
CA THR A 15 -21.59 -12.13 9.17
C THR A 15 -23.05 -11.97 9.55
N MET A 16 -23.69 -13.06 10.02
CA MET A 16 -25.07 -12.98 10.50
C MET A 16 -25.22 -12.03 11.69
N LYS A 17 -24.20 -11.89 12.54
CA LYS A 17 -24.19 -10.97 13.69
C LYS A 17 -24.33 -9.51 13.25
N GLU A 18 -23.65 -9.12 12.17
CA GLU A 18 -23.71 -7.77 11.61
C GLU A 18 -25.06 -7.48 10.95
N LEU A 19 -25.59 -8.46 10.21
CA LEU A 19 -26.90 -8.34 9.55
C LEU A 19 -28.03 -8.20 10.57
N THR A 20 -27.99 -8.95 11.68
CA THR A 20 -29.00 -8.84 12.75
C THR A 20 -28.88 -7.53 13.51
N ALA A 21 -27.66 -7.06 13.80
CA ALA A 21 -27.45 -5.81 14.52
C ALA A 21 -27.96 -4.57 13.75
N ALA A 22 -27.88 -4.60 12.42
CA ALA A 22 -28.23 -3.47 11.56
C ALA A 22 -29.55 -3.67 10.77
N GLN A 23 -30.37 -4.65 11.14
CA GLN A 23 -31.64 -4.97 10.47
C GLN A 23 -31.49 -5.16 8.93
N GLY A 24 -30.35 -5.71 8.49
CA GLY A 24 -30.06 -5.93 7.06
C GLY A 24 -29.59 -4.70 6.28
N LEU A 25 -29.52 -3.51 6.89
CA LEU A 25 -29.05 -2.29 6.24
C LEU A 25 -27.57 -2.05 6.56
N LEU A 26 -26.72 -2.01 5.53
CA LEU A 26 -25.29 -1.74 5.67
C LEU A 26 -24.89 -0.51 4.87
N ARG A 27 -23.93 0.24 5.40
CA ARG A 27 -23.27 1.34 4.67
C ARG A 27 -22.11 0.77 3.88
N CYS A 28 -22.06 1.06 2.58
CA CYS A 28 -20.95 0.64 1.72
C CYS A 28 -19.68 1.43 2.09
N GLY A 29 -18.59 0.73 2.42
CA GLY A 29 -17.29 1.39 2.71
C GLY A 29 -16.60 2.02 1.49
N GLU A 30 -17.09 1.77 0.28
CA GLU A 30 -16.50 2.28 -0.97
C GLU A 30 -17.23 3.54 -1.50
N CYS A 31 -18.56 3.56 -1.42
CA CYS A 31 -19.37 4.67 -1.97
C CYS A 31 -20.30 5.33 -0.94
N ASP A 32 -20.22 4.94 0.33
CA ASP A 32 -20.98 5.49 1.46
C ASP A 32 -22.50 5.41 1.37
N THR A 33 -23.04 4.75 0.35
CA THR A 33 -24.49 4.52 0.24
C THR A 33 -24.96 3.46 1.22
N ILE A 34 -26.11 3.71 1.85
CA ILE A 34 -26.81 2.70 2.65
C ILE A 34 -27.59 1.82 1.70
N PHE A 35 -27.39 0.51 1.79
CA PHE A 35 -28.06 -0.48 0.95
C PHE A 35 -28.55 -1.66 1.78
N ASP A 36 -29.52 -2.38 1.22
CA ASP A 36 -30.06 -3.61 1.81
C ASP A 36 -29.17 -4.80 1.43
N ALA A 37 -28.44 -5.31 2.42
CA ALA A 37 -27.49 -6.40 2.28
C ALA A 37 -28.15 -7.77 2.08
N MET A 38 -29.47 -7.89 2.32
CA MET A 38 -30.17 -9.16 2.14
C MET A 38 -30.52 -9.42 0.67
N LYS A 39 -30.65 -8.36 -0.15
CA LYS A 39 -31.06 -8.49 -1.57
C LYS A 39 -30.05 -9.21 -2.45
N ALA A 40 -28.77 -9.17 -2.10
CA ALA A 40 -27.68 -9.76 -2.89
C ALA A 40 -26.80 -10.69 -2.04
N LEU A 41 -27.38 -11.31 -0.99
CA LEU A 41 -26.64 -12.19 -0.08
C LEU A 41 -26.37 -13.55 -0.73
N SER A 42 -25.10 -13.94 -0.79
CA SER A 42 -24.66 -15.25 -1.29
C SER A 42 -23.75 -15.96 -0.28
N THR A 43 -23.73 -17.30 -0.33
CA THR A 43 -22.81 -18.12 0.47
C THR A 43 -21.47 -18.36 -0.23
N THR A 44 -21.42 -18.13 -1.55
CA THR A 44 -20.26 -18.25 -2.43
C THR A 44 -19.80 -16.89 -2.94
N LEU A 45 -18.49 -16.69 -3.15
CA LEU A 45 -18.01 -15.48 -3.83
C LEU A 45 -18.57 -15.47 -5.26
N PRO A 46 -19.13 -14.34 -5.75
CA PRO A 46 -19.48 -14.20 -7.16
C PRO A 46 -18.22 -14.34 -8.03
N ASP A 47 -18.21 -15.29 -8.96
CA ASP A 47 -17.07 -15.57 -9.84
C ASP A 47 -16.84 -14.41 -10.83
N GLU A 48 -15.66 -13.80 -10.76
CA GLU A 48 -15.24 -12.66 -11.60
C GLU A 48 -14.80 -13.06 -13.03
N ARG A 49 -15.41 -14.10 -13.60
CA ARG A 49 -15.09 -14.59 -14.95
C ARG A 49 -16.33 -14.70 -15.81
N LEU A 50 -16.66 -13.59 -16.49
CA LEU A 50 -17.06 -13.53 -17.91
C LEU A 50 -17.35 -12.08 -18.28
N GLY A 51 -16.29 -11.38 -18.65
CA GLY A 51 -16.36 -10.00 -19.14
C GLY A 51 -15.32 -9.71 -20.21
N ASN A 52 -14.98 -10.68 -21.05
CA ASN A 52 -14.37 -10.39 -22.36
C ASN A 52 -14.34 -11.63 -23.27
N MET A 53 -15.29 -11.78 -24.19
CA MET A 53 -15.12 -12.43 -25.51
C MET A 53 -16.33 -12.11 -26.39
N GLY A 54 -16.09 -11.65 -27.62
CA GLY A 54 -17.06 -11.82 -28.73
C GLY A 54 -17.28 -10.63 -29.67
N ASN A 55 -16.31 -10.34 -30.54
CA ASN A 55 -16.60 -9.81 -31.87
C ASN A 55 -17.22 -10.93 -32.73
N GLY A 56 -18.22 -10.62 -33.56
CA GLY A 56 -18.52 -11.40 -34.77
C GLY A 56 -19.93 -11.99 -34.92
N ARG A 57 -20.75 -11.28 -35.72
CA ARG A 57 -21.62 -11.71 -36.84
C ARG A 57 -22.56 -12.93 -36.75
N ASP A 58 -23.73 -12.67 -37.35
CA ASP A 58 -24.67 -13.55 -38.09
C ASP A 58 -25.97 -14.07 -37.42
N LEU A 59 -27.06 -13.69 -38.10
CA LEU A 59 -28.54 -13.92 -38.11
C LEU A 59 -29.04 -15.40 -38.02
N PRO A 60 -30.36 -15.75 -38.15
CA PRO A 60 -31.59 -14.99 -38.55
C PRO A 60 -32.93 -15.27 -37.79
N GLY A 61 -33.98 -14.50 -38.15
CA GLY A 61 -35.44 -14.83 -38.09
C GLY A 61 -36.22 -14.18 -36.93
N GLU A 62 -37.40 -13.56 -37.06
CA GLU A 62 -38.38 -13.41 -38.15
C GLU A 62 -39.43 -12.34 -37.76
N ALA A 63 -39.92 -11.56 -38.74
CA ALA A 63 -41.22 -10.85 -38.89
C ALA A 63 -41.77 -9.91 -37.76
N ARG A 64 -42.31 -8.71 -38.04
CA ARG A 64 -43.35 -8.39 -39.05
C ARG A 64 -43.44 -6.88 -39.37
N ILE A 65 -43.85 -6.65 -40.60
CA ILE A 65 -44.02 -5.44 -41.45
C ILE A 65 -45.06 -4.43 -40.94
N HIS A 66 -44.85 -3.13 -41.18
CA HIS A 66 -45.89 -2.17 -41.65
C HIS A 66 -45.29 -0.97 -42.44
N THR A 67 -45.31 -1.12 -43.77
CA THR A 67 -45.70 -0.18 -44.84
C THR A 67 -45.19 1.29 -44.89
N LEU A 68 -44.47 1.58 -45.99
CA LEU A 68 -44.27 2.86 -46.69
C LEU A 68 -45.58 3.42 -47.32
N PRO A 69 -45.65 4.71 -47.72
CA PRO A 69 -45.13 5.12 -49.04
C PRO A 69 -44.24 6.36 -49.04
N LEU A 70 -43.32 6.32 -50.01
CA LEU A 70 -42.54 7.42 -50.55
C LEU A 70 -43.46 8.29 -51.43
N ASN A 71 -43.35 9.62 -51.36
CA ASN A 71 -43.61 10.46 -52.52
C ASN A 71 -42.64 11.64 -52.54
N THR A 72 -41.99 11.76 -53.68
CA THR A 72 -40.99 12.73 -54.07
C THR A 72 -41.62 13.87 -54.90
N LEU A 73 -40.88 14.98 -54.96
CA LEU A 73 -40.81 16.02 -56.00
C LEU A 73 -41.58 17.33 -55.77
N ALA A 74 -40.85 18.39 -56.12
CA ALA A 74 -41.30 19.69 -56.63
C ALA A 74 -41.95 20.64 -55.61
N GLU A 75 -41.78 21.96 -55.62
CA GLU A 75 -40.89 22.95 -56.23
C GLU A 75 -41.43 24.31 -55.73
N ASN A 76 -40.63 25.36 -55.82
CA ASN A 76 -41.06 26.76 -55.98
C ASN A 76 -41.47 27.62 -54.77
N SER A 77 -40.48 28.45 -54.39
CA SER A 77 -40.46 29.93 -54.49
C SER A 77 -41.40 30.81 -53.65
N SER A 78 -40.74 31.75 -52.94
CA SER A 78 -41.12 33.17 -52.67
C SER A 78 -42.39 33.43 -51.83
N SER A 79 -42.50 34.39 -50.92
CA SER A 79 -41.69 35.55 -50.50
C SER A 79 -42.39 36.18 -49.27
N SER A 80 -41.75 37.21 -48.70
CA SER A 80 -42.35 38.32 -47.91
C SER A 80 -42.11 38.36 -46.37
N SER A 81 -41.04 39.09 -46.04
CA SER A 81 -40.88 40.13 -45.00
C SER A 81 -42.02 40.42 -44.01
N LEU A 82 -41.71 40.44 -42.70
CA LEU A 82 -41.73 41.67 -41.88
C LEU A 82 -41.09 41.48 -40.47
N LYS A 83 -39.91 42.07 -40.30
CA LYS A 83 -39.46 42.95 -39.20
C LYS A 83 -39.67 42.61 -37.70
N THR A 84 -38.49 42.54 -37.05
CA THR A 84 -38.09 43.19 -35.78
C THR A 84 -38.40 42.49 -34.45
N GLY A 85 -37.32 42.01 -33.82
CA GLY A 85 -37.29 41.58 -32.42
C GLY A 85 -35.85 41.49 -31.94
N LYS A 86 -35.20 42.65 -31.85
CA LYS A 86 -33.84 42.83 -31.33
C LYS A 86 -33.85 42.52 -29.83
N ASN A 87 -33.36 41.34 -29.43
CA ASN A 87 -32.87 41.09 -28.08
C ASN A 87 -31.50 40.42 -28.14
N SER A 88 -30.51 41.21 -28.54
CA SER A 88 -29.12 40.99 -28.18
C SER A 88 -28.91 41.37 -26.72
N SER A 89 -29.12 40.44 -25.79
CA SER A 89 -28.49 40.51 -24.47
C SER A 89 -27.42 39.44 -24.40
N LEU A 90 -26.21 39.88 -24.70
CA LEU A 90 -24.94 39.20 -24.53
C LEU A 90 -24.85 38.46 -23.18
N SER A 91 -25.05 37.14 -23.17
CA SER A 91 -24.49 36.28 -22.11
C SER A 91 -23.04 35.89 -22.45
N ARG A 92 -22.24 36.86 -22.90
CA ARG A 92 -20.81 36.67 -23.20
C ARG A 92 -19.96 36.76 -21.92
N ARG A 93 -20.39 36.09 -20.84
CA ARG A 93 -19.66 36.01 -19.55
C ARG A 93 -19.29 34.56 -19.15
N SER A 94 -19.53 33.59 -20.02
CA SER A 94 -19.41 32.15 -19.70
C SER A 94 -18.00 31.54 -19.92
N SER A 95 -17.16 32.11 -20.80
CA SER A 95 -15.84 31.52 -21.11
C SER A 95 -14.79 31.74 -20.01
N LYS A 96 -14.75 32.92 -19.39
CA LYS A 96 -13.80 33.20 -18.28
C LYS A 96 -14.12 32.31 -17.06
N SER A 97 -15.39 32.11 -16.74
CA SER A 97 -15.82 31.24 -15.64
C SER A 97 -15.43 29.77 -15.86
N ARG A 98 -15.56 29.27 -17.10
CA ARG A 98 -15.11 27.91 -17.45
C ARG A 98 -13.59 27.78 -17.37
N LYS A 99 -12.84 28.79 -17.83
CA LYS A 99 -11.37 28.81 -17.69
C LYS A 99 -10.93 28.77 -16.23
N PHE A 100 -11.58 29.54 -15.34
CA PHE A 100 -11.33 29.48 -13.90
C PHE A 100 -11.68 28.11 -13.29
N LEU A 101 -12.77 27.47 -13.73
CA LEU A 101 -13.12 26.11 -13.30
C LEU A 101 -12.09 25.07 -13.75
N TYR A 102 -11.61 25.12 -15.01
CA TYR A 102 -10.54 24.22 -15.47
C TYR A 102 -9.21 24.47 -14.75
N LEU A 103 -8.87 25.73 -14.47
CA LEU A 103 -7.68 26.08 -13.68
C LEU A 103 -7.79 25.57 -12.24
N SER A 104 -8.96 25.72 -11.62
CA SER A 104 -9.23 25.21 -10.27
C SER A 104 -9.18 23.67 -10.23
N LEU A 105 -9.77 22.99 -11.23
CA LEU A 105 -9.72 21.54 -11.35
C LEU A 105 -8.28 21.03 -11.54
N LEU A 106 -7.50 21.71 -12.40
CA LEU A 106 -6.09 21.38 -12.62
C LEU A 106 -5.29 21.56 -11.32
N ALA A 107 -5.49 22.67 -10.61
CA ALA A 107 -4.85 22.93 -9.32
C ALA A 107 -5.22 21.88 -8.27
N LEU A 108 -6.49 21.46 -8.22
CA LEU A 108 -6.97 20.42 -7.30
C LEU A 108 -6.37 19.05 -7.64
N CYS A 109 -6.31 18.69 -8.92
CA CYS A 109 -5.63 17.47 -9.38
C CYS A 109 -4.14 17.47 -9.05
N LEU A 110 -3.46 18.61 -9.24
CA LEU A 110 -2.05 18.75 -8.89
C LEU A 110 -1.83 18.59 -7.38
N LEU A 111 -2.69 19.21 -6.57
CA LEU A 111 -2.64 19.09 -5.11
C LEU A 111 -2.90 17.64 -4.66
N LEU A 112 -3.86 16.95 -5.26
CA LEU A 112 -4.14 15.53 -5.00
C LEU A 112 -2.93 14.66 -5.37
N LEU A 113 -2.31 14.92 -6.53
CA LEU A 113 -1.12 14.21 -6.97
C LEU A 113 0.03 14.37 -5.96
N ILE A 114 0.27 15.60 -5.49
CA ILE A 114 1.28 15.89 -4.47
C ILE A 114 0.96 15.15 -3.15
N GLN A 115 -0.30 15.16 -2.72
CA GLN A 115 -0.73 14.41 -1.53
C GLN A 115 -0.50 12.90 -1.69
N LEU A 116 -0.83 12.33 -2.85
CA LEU A 116 -0.60 10.92 -3.16
C LEU A 116 0.90 10.59 -3.16
N LEU A 117 1.73 11.40 -3.82
CA LEU A 117 3.19 11.24 -3.82
C LEU A 117 3.76 11.30 -2.40
N TYR A 118 3.30 12.25 -1.58
CA TYR A 118 3.72 12.37 -0.19
C TYR A 118 3.28 11.16 0.66
N SER A 119 2.05 10.68 0.45
CA SER A 119 1.51 9.53 1.17
C SER A 119 2.20 8.22 0.79
N TYR A 120 2.52 8.02 -0.50
CA TYR A 120 3.17 6.82 -1.01
C TYR A 120 4.71 6.87 -0.96
N ARG A 121 5.30 7.95 -0.42
CA ARG A 121 6.76 8.19 -0.40
C ARG A 121 7.58 6.98 0.05
N THR A 122 7.11 6.24 1.06
CA THR A 122 7.82 5.08 1.63
C THR A 122 7.84 3.89 0.67
N LYS A 123 6.74 3.62 -0.04
CA LYS A 123 6.67 2.56 -1.06
C LYS A 123 7.49 2.90 -2.30
N LEU A 124 7.58 4.19 -2.66
CA LEU A 124 8.44 4.64 -3.77
C LEU A 124 9.94 4.43 -3.47
N LEU A 125 10.33 4.44 -2.20
CA LEU A 125 11.71 4.19 -1.77
C LEU A 125 12.07 2.69 -1.71
N GLU A 126 11.09 1.79 -1.76
CA GLU A 126 11.33 0.34 -1.81
C GLU A 126 11.76 -0.13 -3.20
N HIS A 127 11.35 0.56 -4.26
CA HIS A 127 11.71 0.21 -5.62
C HIS A 127 13.06 0.85 -6.04
N PRO A 128 14.01 0.06 -6.57
CA PRO A 128 15.36 0.54 -6.87
C PRO A 128 15.40 1.59 -8.00
N SER A 129 14.46 1.54 -8.96
CA SER A 129 14.42 2.47 -10.11
C SER A 129 13.89 3.87 -9.78
N THR A 130 13.03 4.00 -8.77
CA THR A 130 12.46 5.29 -8.35
C THR A 130 13.27 5.97 -7.25
N ARG A 131 14.23 5.24 -6.65
CA ARG A 131 14.97 5.70 -5.47
C ARG A 131 15.77 6.97 -5.72
N GLU A 132 16.65 7.01 -6.73
CA GLU A 132 17.55 8.15 -6.94
C GLU A 132 16.78 9.45 -7.14
N LEU A 133 15.73 9.40 -7.96
CA LEU A 133 14.89 10.56 -8.25
C LEU A 133 14.06 10.99 -7.03
N THR A 134 13.51 10.03 -6.28
CA THR A 134 12.74 10.32 -5.06
C THR A 134 13.64 10.90 -3.96
N GLN A 135 14.89 10.44 -3.86
CA GLN A 135 15.85 10.90 -2.86
C GLN A 135 16.24 12.37 -3.12
N MET A 136 16.50 12.75 -4.37
CA MET A 136 16.74 14.15 -4.76
C MET A 136 15.56 15.07 -4.42
N VAL A 137 14.33 14.64 -4.75
CA VAL A 137 13.12 15.42 -4.45
C VAL A 137 12.90 15.55 -2.94
N CYS A 138 13.18 14.50 -2.18
CA CYS A 138 13.00 14.49 -0.74
C CYS A 138 14.06 15.28 0.02
N GLU A 139 15.31 15.36 -0.48
CA GLU A 139 16.34 16.27 0.07
C GLU A 139 15.90 17.74 -0.03
N TRP A 140 15.26 18.13 -1.14
CA TRP A 140 14.77 19.50 -1.32
C TRP A 140 13.48 19.80 -0.55
N THR A 141 12.61 18.79 -0.37
CA THR A 141 11.32 18.95 0.30
C THR A 141 11.34 18.61 1.79
N ALA A 142 12.51 18.31 2.35
CA ALA A 142 12.69 17.85 3.73
C ALA A 142 11.67 16.74 4.08
N CYS A 143 11.50 15.75 3.18
CA CYS A 143 10.84 14.53 3.57
C CYS A 143 11.60 14.01 4.79
N GLY A 144 10.92 13.86 5.92
CA GLY A 144 11.45 13.13 7.08
C GLY A 144 11.74 11.69 6.65
N LEU A 145 12.95 11.48 6.14
CA LEU A 145 13.56 10.20 5.80
C LEU A 145 14.24 9.70 7.06
N GLU A 146 13.47 9.50 8.13
CA GLU A 146 13.86 8.50 9.12
C GLU A 146 13.90 7.19 8.34
N GLN A 147 15.11 6.73 8.00
CA GLN A 147 15.30 5.49 7.25
C GLN A 147 14.48 4.39 7.92
N VAL A 148 13.53 3.83 7.16
CA VAL A 148 12.60 2.84 7.68
C VAL A 148 13.41 1.63 8.12
N ARG A 149 13.43 1.38 9.44
CA ARG A 149 14.09 0.22 10.04
C ARG A 149 13.10 -0.93 10.08
N HIS A 150 13.34 -1.92 9.23
CA HIS A 150 12.64 -3.20 9.20
C HIS A 150 13.42 -4.23 10.02
N LEU A 151 13.30 -4.14 11.34
CA LEU A 151 13.92 -5.11 12.28
C LEU A 151 13.41 -6.54 12.04
N ASP A 152 12.19 -6.69 11.54
CA ASP A 152 11.58 -7.97 11.15
C ASP A 152 12.31 -8.65 9.98
N GLN A 153 13.00 -7.85 9.15
CA GLN A 153 13.82 -8.32 8.03
C GLN A 153 15.24 -8.68 8.46
N ILE A 154 15.66 -8.38 9.69
CA ILE A 154 16.95 -8.83 10.21
C ILE A 154 16.75 -10.21 10.82
N LYS A 155 17.45 -11.21 10.28
CA LYS A 155 17.35 -12.60 10.71
C LYS A 155 18.66 -13.08 11.32
N LEU A 156 18.51 -13.85 12.40
CA LEU A 156 19.57 -14.64 13.00
C LEU A 156 19.75 -15.92 12.19
N LEU A 157 20.88 -16.06 11.48
CA LEU A 157 21.15 -17.24 10.66
C LEU A 157 21.77 -18.37 11.50
N SER A 158 22.72 -18.01 12.36
CA SER A 158 23.41 -18.96 13.23
C SER A 158 23.83 -18.30 14.52
N HIS A 159 23.97 -19.10 15.58
CA HIS A 159 24.56 -18.69 16.84
C HIS A 159 25.33 -19.87 17.44
N THR A 160 26.51 -19.61 17.98
CA THR A 160 27.28 -20.56 18.76
C THR A 160 27.79 -19.86 20.00
N VAL A 161 27.73 -20.56 21.14
CA VAL A 161 28.16 -20.05 22.44
C VAL A 161 29.28 -20.94 22.94
N TYR A 162 30.40 -20.33 23.33
CA TYR A 162 31.55 -21.04 23.88
C TYR A 162 32.24 -20.21 24.96
N THR A 163 32.97 -20.88 25.84
CA THR A 163 33.75 -20.23 26.90
C THR A 163 35.02 -19.62 26.32
N HIS A 164 35.42 -18.44 26.79
CA HIS A 164 36.64 -17.78 26.35
C HIS A 164 37.87 -18.61 26.77
N PRO A 165 38.81 -18.90 25.85
CA PRO A 165 39.93 -19.82 26.13
C PRO A 165 40.90 -19.31 27.21
N ASN A 166 41.08 -17.98 27.27
CA ASN A 166 42.09 -17.35 28.13
C ASN A 166 41.52 -16.56 29.32
N THR A 167 40.20 -16.37 29.39
CA THR A 167 39.57 -15.59 30.46
C THR A 167 38.45 -16.41 31.08
N PRO A 168 38.59 -16.82 32.35
CA PRO A 168 37.51 -17.54 33.01
C PRO A 168 36.29 -16.63 33.13
N ASN A 169 35.10 -17.23 33.15
CA ASN A 169 33.81 -16.55 33.32
C ASN A 169 33.44 -15.56 32.20
N VAL A 170 33.96 -15.75 30.99
CA VAL A 170 33.51 -15.01 29.80
C VAL A 170 33.00 -15.99 28.76
N LEU A 171 31.82 -15.70 28.23
CA LEU A 171 31.22 -16.39 27.10
C LEU A 171 31.38 -15.54 25.85
N ILE A 172 31.76 -16.20 24.76
CA ILE A 172 31.79 -15.63 23.43
C ILE A 172 30.61 -16.20 22.66
N ILE A 173 29.84 -15.30 22.05
CA ILE A 173 28.68 -15.63 21.24
C ILE A 173 29.00 -15.21 19.81
N ASN A 174 29.36 -16.17 18.98
CA ASN A 174 29.53 -15.92 17.55
C ASN A 174 28.19 -16.10 16.87
N THR A 175 27.77 -15.08 16.15
CA THR A 175 26.48 -15.11 15.48
C THR A 175 26.55 -14.46 14.11
N SER A 176 25.77 -15.01 13.18
CA SER A 176 25.61 -14.46 11.85
C SER A 176 24.23 -13.83 11.74
N ILE A 177 24.19 -12.53 11.48
CA ILE A 177 22.96 -11.76 11.27
C ILE A 177 22.88 -11.31 9.81
N GLN A 178 21.70 -11.35 9.21
CA GLN A 178 21.51 -10.96 7.82
C GLN A 178 20.30 -10.05 7.66
N ASN A 179 20.50 -8.95 6.92
CA ASN A 179 19.42 -8.09 6.48
C ASN A 179 18.76 -8.71 5.23
N ASN A 180 17.56 -9.25 5.39
CA ASN A 180 16.75 -9.79 4.30
C ASN A 180 15.91 -8.76 3.55
N ALA A 181 15.97 -7.48 3.90
CA ALA A 181 15.37 -6.44 3.08
C ALA A 181 16.16 -6.24 1.78
N SER A 182 15.53 -5.61 0.79
CA SER A 182 16.19 -5.20 -0.45
C SER A 182 17.07 -3.97 -0.26
N ASN A 183 16.88 -3.24 0.84
CA ASN A 183 17.55 -1.97 1.11
C ASN A 183 18.60 -2.10 2.22
N PRO A 184 19.70 -1.33 2.18
CA PRO A 184 20.61 -1.17 3.31
C PRO A 184 19.90 -0.54 4.50
N GLN A 185 20.27 -0.95 5.71
CA GLN A 185 19.64 -0.49 6.95
C GLN A 185 20.66 -0.24 8.05
N ALA A 186 20.32 0.56 9.04
CA ALA A 186 21.18 0.76 10.20
C ALA A 186 21.34 -0.55 10.99
N TYR A 187 22.54 -0.76 11.53
CA TYR A 187 22.82 -1.85 12.44
C TYR A 187 21.99 -1.71 13.74
N PRO A 188 21.26 -2.76 14.16
CA PRO A 188 20.36 -2.70 15.31
C PRO A 188 21.12 -2.83 16.64
N ILE A 189 20.47 -2.48 17.75
CA ILE A 189 21.01 -2.87 19.06
C ILE A 189 20.70 -4.36 19.27
N LEU A 190 21.69 -5.13 19.72
CA LEU A 190 21.53 -6.55 20.01
C LEU A 190 21.26 -6.74 21.50
N GLU A 191 20.11 -7.30 21.85
CA GLU A 191 19.78 -7.68 23.21
C GLU A 191 19.97 -9.19 23.38
N VAL A 192 20.93 -9.56 24.22
CA VAL A 192 21.20 -10.95 24.62
C VAL A 192 20.58 -11.17 25.99
N SER A 193 19.75 -12.20 26.12
CA SER A 193 19.15 -12.62 27.37
C SER A 193 19.37 -14.10 27.61
N PHE A 194 19.68 -14.43 28.87
CA PHE A 194 19.83 -15.79 29.35
C PHE A 194 18.65 -16.12 30.25
N LEU A 195 18.02 -17.26 30.00
CA LEU A 195 16.88 -17.73 30.78
C LEU A 195 17.20 -19.04 31.48
N ASN A 196 16.58 -19.21 32.63
CA ASN A 196 16.61 -20.48 33.35
C ASN A 196 15.61 -21.50 32.78
N GLN A 197 15.55 -22.68 33.39
CA GLN A 197 14.62 -23.75 33.00
C GLN A 197 13.14 -23.33 33.10
N LYS A 198 12.82 -22.38 33.98
CA LYS A 198 11.47 -21.80 34.17
C LYS A 198 11.19 -20.63 33.21
N SER A 199 12.10 -20.34 32.28
CA SER A 199 12.04 -19.18 31.37
C SER A 199 12.06 -17.82 32.07
N GLU A 200 12.68 -17.75 33.26
CA GLU A 200 12.94 -16.50 33.96
C GLU A 200 14.31 -15.95 33.54
N MET A 201 14.40 -14.64 33.37
CA MET A 201 15.63 -13.96 32.95
C MET A 201 16.67 -14.01 34.09
N VAL A 202 17.83 -14.60 33.82
CA VAL A 202 18.98 -14.69 34.74
C VAL A 202 19.96 -13.54 34.49
N ALA A 203 20.19 -13.22 33.21
CA ALA A 203 21.07 -12.13 32.81
C ALA A 203 20.57 -11.51 31.50
N LEU A 204 20.87 -10.23 31.32
CA LEU A 204 20.57 -9.48 30.10
C LEU A 204 21.69 -8.48 29.82
N ARG A 205 22.13 -8.42 28.58
CA ARG A 205 23.10 -7.43 28.10
C ARG A 205 22.68 -6.92 26.73
N ARG A 206 22.80 -5.61 26.54
CA ARG A 206 22.59 -4.94 25.26
C ARG A 206 23.93 -4.54 24.69
N PHE A 207 24.11 -4.75 23.39
CA PHE A 207 25.30 -4.38 22.64
C PHE A 207 24.92 -3.34 21.60
N THR A 208 25.60 -2.20 21.66
CA THR A 208 25.47 -1.17 20.64
C THR A 208 26.23 -1.57 19.36
N PRO A 209 25.87 -1.04 18.18
CA PRO A 209 26.59 -1.31 16.94
C PRO A 209 28.11 -1.09 17.04
N GLU A 210 28.54 -0.13 17.85
CA GLU A 210 29.97 0.17 18.03
C GLU A 210 30.72 -0.93 18.78
N GLU A 211 30.06 -1.72 19.63
CA GLU A 211 30.66 -2.78 20.44
C GLU A 211 30.88 -4.09 19.67
N TYR A 212 30.02 -4.40 18.70
CA TYR A 212 30.06 -5.66 17.97
C TYR A 212 30.55 -5.53 16.52
N LEU A 213 30.64 -4.31 15.99
CA LEU A 213 31.18 -4.05 14.65
C LEU A 213 32.68 -3.74 14.70
N ASN A 214 33.38 -4.17 13.67
CA ASN A 214 34.76 -3.80 13.45
C ASN A 214 34.87 -2.33 13.00
N LYS A 215 36.03 -1.70 13.24
CA LYS A 215 36.28 -0.28 12.89
C LYS A 215 36.00 0.06 11.42
N GLU A 216 36.13 -0.91 10.52
CA GLU A 216 35.84 -0.73 9.09
C GLU A 216 34.34 -0.60 8.83
N GLN A 217 33.51 -1.34 9.57
CA GLN A 217 32.05 -1.39 9.40
C GLN A 217 31.34 -0.29 10.19
N GLN A 218 32.01 0.35 11.15
CA GLN A 218 31.47 1.45 11.93
C GLN A 218 31.12 2.64 11.02
N GLY A 219 29.91 3.19 11.19
CA GLY A 219 29.37 4.26 10.35
C GLY A 219 28.83 3.82 8.98
N GLN A 220 28.95 2.54 8.63
CA GLN A 220 28.34 1.97 7.42
C GLN A 220 26.96 1.37 7.71
N PHE A 221 26.16 1.24 6.65
CA PHE A 221 24.88 0.53 6.72
C PHE A 221 25.06 -0.98 6.56
N MET A 222 24.18 -1.75 7.18
CA MET A 222 24.10 -3.18 7.00
C MET A 222 23.64 -3.50 5.57
N PRO A 223 24.46 -4.17 4.75
CA PRO A 223 24.14 -4.46 3.35
C PRO A 223 22.97 -5.46 3.24
N PRO A 224 22.13 -5.37 2.19
CA PRO A 224 21.07 -6.33 1.94
C PRO A 224 21.68 -7.67 1.50
N LYS A 225 21.08 -8.78 1.97
CA LYS A 225 21.39 -10.16 1.55
C LYS A 225 22.80 -10.67 1.83
N ILE A 226 23.67 -9.90 2.50
CA ILE A 226 25.02 -10.34 2.88
C ILE A 226 25.03 -10.65 4.39
N PRO A 227 25.32 -11.90 4.81
CA PRO A 227 25.50 -12.24 6.22
C PRO A 227 26.65 -11.46 6.86
N GLN A 228 26.41 -10.92 8.05
CA GLN A 228 27.40 -10.23 8.86
C GLN A 228 27.71 -11.10 10.08
N GLU A 229 28.96 -11.53 10.22
CA GLU A 229 29.44 -12.24 11.40
C GLU A 229 29.82 -11.25 12.49
N VAL A 230 29.30 -11.47 13.69
CA VAL A 230 29.56 -10.63 14.86
C VAL A 230 29.88 -11.52 16.06
N SER A 231 30.81 -11.06 16.89
CA SER A 231 31.26 -11.77 18.08
C SER A 231 30.93 -10.93 19.31
N LEU A 232 30.10 -11.48 20.21
CA LEU A 232 29.63 -10.79 21.40
C LEU A 232 30.28 -11.41 22.64
N ASN A 233 30.92 -10.57 23.46
CA ASN A 233 31.55 -11.00 24.70
C ASN A 233 30.65 -10.64 25.89
N ILE A 234 30.25 -11.65 26.67
CA ILE A 234 29.44 -11.47 27.88
C ILE A 234 30.05 -12.21 29.05
N GLU A 235 29.86 -11.71 30.26
CA GLU A 235 30.19 -12.43 31.49
C GLU A 235 29.30 -13.67 31.64
N ASP A 236 29.88 -14.79 32.09
CA ASP A 236 29.18 -16.05 32.27
C ASP A 236 28.16 -15.94 33.43
N PRO A 237 26.84 -16.02 33.16
CA PRO A 237 25.80 -15.92 34.18
C PRO A 237 25.73 -17.17 35.08
N GLY A 238 26.53 -18.20 34.82
CA GLY A 238 26.59 -19.42 35.61
C GLY A 238 25.61 -20.50 35.17
N LYS A 239 25.51 -21.56 35.99
CA LYS A 239 24.86 -22.83 35.62
C LYS A 239 23.33 -22.76 35.50
N ASP A 240 22.72 -21.71 36.03
CA ASP A 240 21.26 -21.53 35.97
C ASP A 240 20.79 -21.04 34.60
N ALA A 241 21.70 -20.52 33.76
CA ALA A 241 21.42 -20.07 32.41
C ALA A 241 21.41 -21.24 31.42
N VAL A 242 20.22 -21.74 31.09
CA VAL A 242 20.05 -22.92 30.22
C VAL A 242 19.66 -22.53 28.80
N ARG A 243 19.03 -21.38 28.60
CA ARG A 243 18.54 -20.93 27.29
C ARG A 243 19.08 -19.55 26.94
N PHE A 244 19.55 -19.42 25.70
CA PHE A 244 19.95 -18.15 25.10
C PHE A 244 18.83 -17.61 24.20
N GLN A 245 18.60 -16.30 24.25
CA GLN A 245 17.72 -15.57 23.34
C GLN A 245 18.38 -14.27 22.88
N LEU A 246 18.35 -14.03 21.57
CA LEU A 246 18.81 -12.79 20.94
C LEU A 246 17.63 -12.05 20.32
N ARG A 247 17.54 -10.74 20.61
CA ARG A 247 16.52 -9.84 20.08
C ARG A 247 17.18 -8.62 19.43
N PHE A 248 16.51 -8.08 18.41
CA PHE A 248 16.92 -6.85 17.72
C PHE A 248 16.06 -5.67 18.21
N LEU A 249 16.70 -4.54 18.51
CA LEU A 249 16.08 -3.30 18.98
C LEU A 249 16.39 -2.12 18.05
#